data_AF-A0A443L282-F1
#
_entry.id   AF-A0A443L282-F1
#
_cell.length_a   1.000
_cell.length_b   1.000
_cell.length_c   1.000
_cell.angle_alpha   90.00
_cell.angle_beta   90.00
_cell.angle_gamma   90.00
#
_symmetry.space_group_name_H-M   'P 1'
#
loop_
_entity.id
_entity.type
_entity.pdbx_description
1 polymer ?
#
loop_
_entity_poly.entity_id
_entity_poly.type
_entity_poly.pdbx_seq_one_letter_code
_entity_poly.pdbx_strand_id
1 'polypeptide(L)'
;RHLRDLQRIGREDFPYRYSKKEIKNLLKVASVVPNVDTGEPTELMPWQKFIMCMLIGWRNSEGGKRFTVAIISVSRGQGKTYILAILMVYSFLFESLGLSNQDFLVSSINFKQTSKLFGYVKTMLKTVIKIEPFKTIAAETGLTDRSILNDEVVMKKMNNKIRAISHEAGQYDSFHFTTAIFDEIGEVTNREKISKIVSGQVLVKNHQFVQISTSYPDPSVP
;
A
#
# COMPACT_ATOMS: atom_id res chain seq x y z
N ARG A 1 21.49 3.35 0.11
CA ARG A 1 20.77 4.15 1.14
C ARG A 1 20.49 3.33 2.40
N HIS A 2 19.77 2.20 2.32
CA HIS A 2 19.42 1.34 3.48
C HIS A 2 20.57 1.05 4.46
N LEU A 3 21.71 0.51 3.98
CA LEU A 3 22.84 0.15 4.85
C LEU A 3 23.45 1.37 5.59
N ARG A 4 23.50 2.53 4.93
CA ARG A 4 23.98 3.77 5.55
C ARG A 4 23.01 4.26 6.63
N ASP A 5 21.71 4.12 6.41
CA ASP A 5 20.71 4.50 7.41
C ASP A 5 20.79 3.60 8.65
N LEU A 6 21.11 2.31 8.49
CA LEU A 6 21.36 1.41 9.63
C LEU A 6 22.54 1.88 10.49
N GLN A 7 23.61 2.38 9.85
CA GLN A 7 24.78 2.94 10.54
C GLN A 7 24.51 4.29 11.24
N ARG A 8 23.38 4.94 10.94
CA ARG A 8 22.99 6.22 11.53
C ARG A 8 22.03 6.08 12.70
N ILE A 9 21.51 4.88 12.98
CA ILE A 9 20.63 4.65 14.13
C ILE A 9 21.35 5.07 15.41
N GLY A 10 20.67 5.88 16.24
CA GLY A 10 21.21 6.39 17.51
C GLY A 10 21.88 7.76 17.41
N ARG A 11 22.03 8.33 16.20
CA ARG A 11 22.51 9.72 16.03
C ARG A 11 21.36 10.71 16.20
N GLU A 12 21.64 11.87 16.79
CA GLU A 12 20.64 12.94 17.00
C GLU A 12 20.07 13.48 15.68
N ASP A 13 20.89 13.56 14.62
CA ASP A 13 20.49 14.02 13.28
C ASP A 13 19.66 12.99 12.49
N PHE A 14 19.41 11.81 13.08
CA PHE A 14 18.70 10.72 12.44
C PHE A 14 17.64 10.11 13.38
N PRO A 15 16.49 10.78 13.57
CA PRO A 15 15.43 10.36 14.49
C PRO A 15 14.56 9.23 13.91
N TYR A 16 15.19 8.21 13.32
CA TYR A 16 14.52 7.05 12.73
C TYR A 16 15.09 5.75 13.28
N ARG A 17 14.20 4.77 13.44
CA ARG A 17 14.50 3.40 13.84
C ARG A 17 14.02 2.41 12.79
N TYR A 18 14.62 1.23 12.79
CA TYR A 18 14.20 0.12 11.93
C TYR A 18 13.34 -0.87 12.73
N SER A 19 12.03 -0.86 12.48
CA SER A 19 11.04 -1.66 13.19
C SER A 19 10.94 -3.08 12.63
N LYS A 20 11.59 -4.03 13.31
CA LYS A 20 11.44 -5.47 13.02
C LYS A 20 10.00 -5.96 13.21
N LYS A 21 9.24 -5.33 14.12
CA LYS A 21 7.82 -5.67 14.37
C LYS A 21 6.97 -5.44 13.12
N GLU A 22 7.07 -4.27 12.52
CA GLU A 22 6.26 -3.94 11.32
C GLU A 22 6.63 -4.83 10.13
N ILE A 23 7.92 -5.14 9.98
CA ILE A 23 8.39 -6.06 8.94
C ILE A 23 7.83 -7.47 9.15
N LYS A 24 7.84 -7.98 10.38
CA LYS A 24 7.27 -9.31 10.68
C LYS A 24 5.78 -9.35 10.35
N ASN A 25 5.03 -8.31 10.68
CA ASN A 25 3.60 -8.22 10.35
C ASN A 25 3.38 -8.19 8.84
N LEU A 26 4.15 -7.38 8.11
CA LEU A 26 4.09 -7.32 6.65
C LEU A 26 4.40 -8.67 6.00
N LEU A 27 5.48 -9.33 6.43
CA LEU A 27 5.87 -10.64 5.90
C LEU A 27 4.87 -11.72 6.28
N LYS A 28 4.21 -11.61 7.44
CA LYS A 28 3.11 -12.51 7.82
C LYS A 28 1.94 -12.36 6.87
N VAL A 29 1.53 -11.13 6.52
CA VAL A 29 0.51 -10.89 5.48
C VAL A 29 0.95 -11.50 4.15
N ALA A 30 2.16 -11.19 3.69
CA ALA A 30 2.69 -11.69 2.42
C ALA A 30 2.74 -13.23 2.35
N SER A 31 2.95 -13.92 3.49
CA SER A 31 3.01 -15.38 3.54
C SER A 31 1.66 -16.09 3.44
N VAL A 32 0.55 -15.37 3.55
CA VAL A 32 -0.80 -15.98 3.60
C VAL A 32 -1.77 -15.45 2.54
N VAL A 33 -1.48 -14.28 1.98
CA VAL A 33 -2.28 -13.72 0.89
C VAL A 33 -2.03 -14.53 -0.40
N PRO A 34 -3.09 -14.94 -1.12
CA PRO A 34 -2.93 -15.67 -2.36
C PRO A 34 -2.46 -14.75 -3.47
N ASN A 35 -1.66 -15.30 -4.37
CA ASN A 35 -1.52 -14.73 -5.70
C ASN A 35 -2.79 -15.03 -6.50
N VAL A 36 -3.37 -14.01 -7.13
CA VAL A 36 -4.63 -14.13 -7.88
C VAL A 36 -4.52 -15.16 -9.01
N ASP A 37 -3.33 -15.29 -9.60
CA ASP A 37 -3.13 -16.15 -10.76
C ASP A 37 -3.01 -17.64 -10.36
N THR A 38 -2.50 -17.95 -9.16
CA THR A 38 -2.27 -19.33 -8.69
C THR A 38 -3.25 -19.79 -7.61
N GLY A 39 -3.94 -18.86 -6.93
CA GLY A 39 -4.79 -19.16 -5.77
C GLY A 39 -4.02 -19.43 -4.48
N GLU A 40 -2.69 -19.49 -4.52
CA GLU A 40 -1.82 -19.81 -3.38
C GLU A 40 -0.80 -18.69 -3.11
N PRO A 41 -0.32 -18.53 -1.87
CA PRO A 41 0.73 -17.56 -1.57
C PRO A 41 2.00 -17.84 -2.38
N THR A 42 2.46 -16.84 -3.13
CA THR A 42 3.73 -16.90 -3.85
C THR A 42 4.85 -16.28 -3.02
N GLU A 43 6.00 -16.93 -2.94
CA GLU A 43 7.17 -16.37 -2.27
C GLU A 43 7.63 -15.07 -2.96
N LEU A 44 7.88 -14.03 -2.16
CA LEU A 44 8.35 -12.76 -2.66
C LEU A 44 9.78 -12.90 -3.20
N MET A 45 10.02 -12.34 -4.38
CA MET A 45 11.38 -12.20 -4.90
C MET A 45 12.25 -11.38 -3.94
N PRO A 46 13.58 -11.60 -3.88
CA PRO A 46 14.47 -10.88 -2.97
C PRO A 46 14.33 -9.36 -3.04
N TRP A 47 14.18 -8.80 -4.25
CA TRP A 47 14.01 -7.36 -4.44
C TRP A 47 12.64 -6.85 -3.93
N GLN A 48 11.56 -7.62 -4.15
CA GLN A 48 10.22 -7.29 -3.67
C GLN A 48 10.22 -7.21 -2.14
N LYS A 49 10.77 -8.26 -1.51
CA LYS A 49 10.94 -8.35 -0.06
C LYS A 49 11.76 -7.17 0.47
N PHE A 50 12.88 -6.86 -0.19
CA PHE A 50 13.75 -5.75 0.19
C PHE A 50 13.04 -4.39 0.15
N ILE A 51 12.37 -4.06 -0.96
CA ILE A 51 11.66 -2.79 -1.10
C ILE A 51 10.53 -2.69 -0.08
N MET A 52 9.72 -3.72 0.08
CA MET A 52 8.64 -3.74 1.07
C MET A 52 9.16 -3.54 2.51
N CYS A 53 10.26 -4.22 2.87
CA CYS A 53 10.91 -4.03 4.17
C CYS A 53 11.51 -2.63 4.35
N MET A 54 11.92 -1.96 3.27
CA MET A 54 12.34 -0.55 3.34
C MET A 54 11.15 0.38 3.57
N LEU A 55 10.07 0.21 2.80
CA LEU A 55 8.88 1.07 2.85
C LEU A 55 8.20 1.03 4.23
N ILE A 56 8.16 -0.14 4.85
CA ILE A 56 7.42 -0.39 6.09
C ILE A 56 8.31 -0.39 7.33
N GLY A 57 9.59 -0.75 7.20
CA GLY A 57 10.47 -0.94 8.35
C GLY A 57 10.94 0.36 9.00
N TRP A 58 11.17 1.43 8.24
CA TRP A 58 11.73 2.68 8.78
C TRP A 58 10.66 3.57 9.40
N ARG A 59 10.78 3.84 10.71
CA ARG A 59 9.81 4.60 11.50
C ARG A 59 10.48 5.74 12.26
N ASN A 60 9.81 6.89 12.38
CA ASN A 60 10.25 7.97 13.27
C ASN A 60 9.88 7.67 14.73
N SER A 61 10.18 8.59 15.65
CA SER A 61 9.83 8.50 17.08
C SER A 61 8.32 8.36 17.31
N GLU A 62 7.51 9.00 16.48
CA GLU A 62 6.03 8.99 16.55
C GLU A 62 5.38 7.77 15.85
N GLY A 63 6.18 6.87 15.26
CA GLY A 63 5.69 5.69 14.53
C GLY A 63 5.32 5.92 13.05
N GLY A 64 5.49 7.13 12.54
CA GLY A 64 5.31 7.45 11.12
C GLY A 64 6.44 6.89 10.23
N LYS A 65 6.12 6.55 8.99
CA LYS A 65 7.09 6.05 8.00
C LYS A 65 8.13 7.12 7.62
N ARG A 66 9.37 6.68 7.40
CA ARG A 66 10.42 7.54 6.81
C ARG A 66 10.20 7.81 5.33
N PHE A 67 9.78 6.80 4.59
CA PHE A 67 9.55 6.89 3.15
C PHE A 67 8.05 7.07 2.90
N THR A 68 7.63 8.33 2.89
CA THR A 68 6.23 8.71 2.70
C THR A 68 5.84 8.76 1.23
N VAL A 69 6.77 9.07 0.32
CA VAL A 69 6.57 8.92 -1.13
C VAL A 69 7.63 7.98 -1.68
N ALA A 70 7.19 6.97 -2.42
CA ALA A 70 8.07 6.01 -3.08
C ALA A 70 7.69 5.89 -4.56
N ILE A 71 8.70 5.96 -5.41
CA ILE A 71 8.60 5.71 -6.85
C ILE A 71 9.50 4.51 -7.13
N ILE A 72 8.91 3.47 -7.72
CA ILE A 72 9.56 2.18 -7.93
C ILE A 72 9.41 1.82 -9.41
N SER A 73 10.51 1.84 -10.14
CA SER A 73 10.56 1.51 -11.56
C SER A 73 11.15 0.12 -11.74
N VAL A 74 10.41 -0.76 -12.41
CA VAL A 74 10.77 -2.17 -12.57
C VAL A 74 10.37 -2.64 -13.97
N SER A 75 11.17 -3.52 -14.57
CA SER A 75 10.86 -4.15 -15.86
C SER A 75 9.52 -4.91 -15.88
N ARG A 76 8.99 -5.19 -17.08
CA ARG A 76 7.76 -5.99 -17.25
C ARG A 76 7.94 -7.42 -16.71
N GLY A 77 6.84 -8.01 -16.25
CA GLY A 77 6.82 -9.41 -15.79
C GLY A 77 7.36 -9.66 -14.38
N GLN A 78 7.51 -8.62 -13.56
CA GLN A 78 8.12 -8.71 -12.23
C GLN A 78 7.11 -8.72 -11.06
N GLY A 79 5.83 -9.02 -11.30
CA GLY A 79 4.83 -9.14 -10.22
C GLY A 79 4.63 -7.86 -9.40
N LYS A 80 4.71 -6.69 -10.03
CA LYS A 80 4.61 -5.37 -9.37
C LYS A 80 3.24 -5.10 -8.76
N THR A 81 2.16 -5.41 -9.48
CA THR A 81 0.78 -5.27 -8.99
C THR A 81 0.55 -6.09 -7.71
N TYR A 82 1.19 -7.27 -7.60
CA TYR A 82 1.10 -8.13 -6.42
C TYR A 82 1.65 -7.44 -5.17
N ILE A 83 2.84 -6.82 -5.22
CA ILE A 83 3.41 -6.14 -4.04
C ILE A 83 2.62 -4.90 -3.63
N LEU A 84 2.02 -4.16 -4.58
CA LEU A 84 1.13 -3.05 -4.26
C LEU A 84 -0.11 -3.54 -3.50
N ALA A 85 -0.72 -4.64 -3.96
CA ALA A 85 -1.89 -5.22 -3.30
C ALA A 85 -1.54 -5.69 -1.87
N ILE A 86 -0.39 -6.34 -1.67
CA ILE A 86 0.07 -6.76 -0.33
C ILE A 86 0.26 -5.55 0.59
N LEU A 87 0.91 -4.48 0.09
CA LEU A 87 1.12 -3.25 0.87
C LEU A 87 -0.21 -2.63 1.30
N MET A 88 -1.20 -2.59 0.40
CA MET A 88 -2.54 -2.10 0.71
C MET A 88 -3.24 -2.97 1.77
N VAL A 89 -3.20 -4.30 1.62
CA VAL A 89 -3.80 -5.23 2.59
C VAL A 89 -3.16 -5.08 3.97
N TYR A 90 -1.83 -5.00 4.04
CA TYR A 90 -1.11 -4.77 5.29
C TYR A 90 -1.49 -3.42 5.92
N SER A 91 -1.46 -2.34 5.15
CA SER A 91 -1.78 -1.00 5.64
C SER A 91 -3.23 -0.95 6.15
N PHE A 92 -4.16 -1.50 5.40
CA PHE A 92 -5.57 -1.52 5.77
C PHE A 92 -5.86 -2.37 7.01
N LEU A 93 -5.18 -3.51 7.21
CA LEU A 93 -5.43 -4.38 8.36
C LEU A 93 -4.67 -4.00 9.62
N PHE A 94 -3.44 -3.50 9.50
CA PHE A 94 -2.56 -3.23 10.66
C PHE A 94 -2.38 -1.75 10.95
N GLU A 95 -2.16 -0.95 9.91
CA GLU A 95 -1.89 0.48 10.10
C GLU A 95 -3.16 1.28 10.36
N SER A 96 -4.34 0.69 10.14
CA SER A 96 -5.64 1.26 10.51
C SER A 96 -6.11 0.89 11.93
N LEU A 97 -5.38 0.01 12.65
CA LEU A 97 -5.79 -0.44 13.97
C LEU A 97 -5.88 0.73 14.96
N GLY A 98 -7.03 0.84 15.63
CA GLY A 98 -7.32 1.92 16.57
C GLY A 98 -7.62 3.27 15.91
N LEU A 99 -7.69 3.33 14.57
CA LEU A 99 -8.04 4.53 13.81
C LEU A 99 -9.42 4.38 13.16
N SER A 100 -10.12 5.50 13.01
CA SER A 100 -11.43 5.59 12.35
C SER A 100 -11.41 6.63 11.23
N ASN A 101 -12.33 6.51 10.29
CA ASN A 101 -12.49 7.45 9.16
C ASN A 101 -11.23 7.59 8.28
N GLN A 102 -10.43 6.52 8.18
CA GLN A 102 -9.24 6.51 7.34
C GLN A 102 -9.60 6.15 5.90
N ASP A 103 -9.10 6.90 4.93
CA ASP A 103 -9.21 6.58 3.50
C ASP A 103 -7.93 5.96 2.96
N PHE A 104 -8.07 4.99 2.06
CA PHE A 104 -6.98 4.31 1.37
C PHE A 104 -7.28 4.31 -0.13
N LEU A 105 -6.28 4.62 -0.97
CA LEU A 105 -6.45 4.74 -2.42
C LEU A 105 -5.81 3.58 -3.15
N VAL A 106 -6.58 2.94 -4.02
CA VAL A 106 -6.11 2.07 -5.09
C VAL A 106 -6.36 2.76 -6.42
N SER A 107 -5.28 3.05 -7.16
CA SER A 107 -5.36 3.77 -8.43
C SER A 107 -4.47 3.13 -9.49
N SER A 108 -4.87 3.32 -10.74
CA SER A 108 -4.05 3.18 -11.94
C SER A 108 -4.59 4.13 -13.00
N ILE A 109 -4.12 4.06 -14.24
CA ILE A 109 -4.44 5.05 -15.27
C ILE A 109 -5.93 5.11 -15.59
N ASN A 110 -6.57 3.96 -15.77
CA ASN A 110 -7.98 3.84 -16.16
C ASN A 110 -8.75 2.85 -15.27
N PHE A 111 -10.07 2.81 -15.44
CA PHE A 111 -10.95 1.96 -14.62
C PHE A 111 -10.60 0.47 -14.72
N LYS A 112 -10.25 -0.01 -15.92
CA LYS A 112 -9.93 -1.44 -16.16
C LYS A 112 -8.68 -1.86 -15.38
N GLN A 113 -7.61 -1.06 -15.45
CA GLN A 113 -6.37 -1.34 -14.74
C GLN A 113 -6.52 -1.17 -13.22
N THR A 114 -7.25 -0.13 -12.80
CA THR A 114 -7.56 0.10 -11.38
C THR A 114 -8.37 -1.06 -10.81
N SER A 115 -9.40 -1.53 -11.54
CA SER A 115 -10.22 -2.68 -11.16
C SER A 115 -9.41 -3.97 -11.09
N LYS A 116 -8.41 -4.15 -11.96
CA LYS A 116 -7.50 -5.29 -11.88
C LYS A 116 -6.73 -5.28 -10.56
N LEU A 117 -6.01 -4.19 -10.26
CA LEU A 117 -5.28 -4.06 -8.99
C LEU A 117 -6.21 -4.19 -7.77
N PHE A 118 -7.39 -3.58 -7.81
CA PHE A 118 -8.36 -3.69 -6.73
C PHE A 118 -8.90 -5.13 -6.58
N GLY A 119 -9.06 -5.87 -7.67
CA GLY A 119 -9.39 -7.29 -7.66
C GLY A 119 -8.38 -8.14 -6.88
N TYR A 120 -7.09 -7.81 -6.95
CA TYR A 120 -6.05 -8.46 -6.14
C TYR A 120 -6.28 -8.17 -4.66
N VAL A 121 -6.47 -6.91 -4.29
CA VAL A 121 -6.76 -6.49 -2.91
C VAL A 121 -8.00 -7.22 -2.36
N LYS A 122 -9.10 -7.26 -3.13
CA LYS A 122 -10.33 -7.95 -2.71
C LYS A 122 -10.13 -9.44 -2.50
N THR A 123 -9.44 -10.11 -3.41
CA THR A 123 -9.16 -11.56 -3.32
C THR A 123 -8.32 -11.88 -2.10
N MET A 124 -7.29 -11.06 -1.86
CA MET A 124 -6.44 -11.18 -0.68
C MET A 124 -7.22 -10.98 0.61
N LEU A 125 -8.03 -9.90 0.71
CA LEU A 125 -8.84 -9.63 1.89
C LEU A 125 -9.84 -10.76 2.17
N LYS A 126 -10.60 -11.22 1.18
CA LYS A 126 -11.53 -12.35 1.33
C LYS A 126 -10.87 -13.63 1.83
N THR A 127 -9.59 -13.81 1.53
CA THR A 127 -8.83 -14.98 1.99
C THR A 127 -8.33 -14.78 3.41
N VAL A 128 -7.67 -13.65 3.69
CA VAL A 128 -7.04 -13.45 5.00
C VAL A 128 -8.04 -13.26 6.13
N ILE A 129 -9.22 -12.69 5.90
CA ILE A 129 -10.23 -12.54 6.98
C ILE A 129 -10.78 -13.87 7.51
N LYS A 130 -10.41 -15.00 6.91
CA LYS A 130 -10.81 -16.35 7.33
C LYS A 130 -9.77 -17.05 8.21
N ILE A 131 -8.57 -16.48 8.35
CA ILE A 131 -7.43 -17.07 9.06
C ILE A 131 -6.99 -16.19 10.24
N GLU A 132 -6.54 -16.80 11.33
CA GLU A 132 -6.00 -16.05 12.47
C GLU A 132 -4.58 -15.53 12.19
N PRO A 133 -4.20 -14.35 12.74
CA PRO A 133 -4.99 -13.47 13.62
C PRO A 133 -5.93 -12.50 12.88
N PHE A 134 -5.94 -12.51 11.55
CA PHE A 134 -6.65 -11.52 10.74
C PHE A 134 -8.18 -11.65 10.84
N LYS A 135 -8.68 -12.86 11.10
CA LYS A 135 -10.09 -13.11 11.39
C LYS A 135 -10.55 -12.34 12.62
N THR A 136 -9.76 -12.34 13.70
CA THR A 136 -10.02 -11.52 14.89
C THR A 136 -10.06 -10.04 14.54
N ILE A 137 -9.04 -9.54 13.82
CA ILE A 137 -8.98 -8.13 13.36
C ILE A 137 -10.22 -7.77 12.52
N ALA A 138 -10.65 -8.67 11.62
CA ALA A 138 -11.80 -8.43 10.76
C ALA A 138 -13.10 -8.31 11.58
N ALA A 139 -13.29 -9.17 12.58
CA ALA A 139 -14.43 -9.11 13.49
C ALA A 139 -14.44 -7.81 14.33
N GLU A 140 -13.29 -7.39 14.83
CA GLU A 140 -13.13 -6.16 15.63
C GLU A 140 -13.39 -4.89 14.80
N THR A 141 -12.96 -4.88 13.54
CA THR A 141 -13.08 -3.72 12.64
C THR A 141 -14.39 -3.71 11.83
N GLY A 142 -15.15 -4.80 11.84
CA GLY A 142 -16.36 -4.96 11.04
C GLY A 142 -16.08 -5.13 9.54
N LEU A 143 -14.91 -5.67 9.21
CA LEU A 143 -14.57 -6.11 7.85
C LEU A 143 -15.18 -7.50 7.61
N THR A 144 -15.98 -7.63 6.56
CA THR A 144 -16.69 -8.88 6.22
C THR A 144 -16.68 -9.07 4.71
N ASP A 145 -16.97 -10.28 4.23
CA ASP A 145 -17.14 -10.51 2.78
C ASP A 145 -18.17 -9.56 2.15
N ARG A 146 -19.22 -9.19 2.89
CA ARG A 146 -20.28 -8.26 2.44
C ARG A 146 -19.86 -6.79 2.43
N SER A 147 -18.75 -6.44 3.06
CA SER A 147 -18.21 -5.08 3.04
C SER A 147 -17.06 -4.90 2.04
N ILE A 148 -16.77 -5.94 1.25
CA ILE A 148 -15.85 -5.92 0.12
C ILE A 148 -16.69 -5.78 -1.16
N LEU A 149 -16.90 -4.53 -1.60
CA LEU A 149 -17.78 -4.16 -2.71
C LEU A 149 -17.03 -4.10 -4.05
N ASN A 150 -17.68 -3.60 -5.10
CA ASN A 150 -17.10 -3.57 -6.44
C ASN A 150 -15.95 -2.57 -6.55
N ASP A 151 -16.12 -1.40 -5.97
CA ASP A 151 -15.28 -0.20 -6.04
C ASP A 151 -14.74 0.28 -4.68
N GLU A 152 -15.27 -0.25 -3.57
CA GLU A 152 -14.76 0.05 -2.23
C GLU A 152 -14.70 -1.17 -1.30
N VAL A 153 -13.88 -1.08 -0.25
CA VAL A 153 -13.89 -2.00 0.89
C VAL A 153 -14.07 -1.19 2.16
N VAL A 154 -14.99 -1.62 3.03
CA VAL A 154 -15.34 -0.87 4.26
C VAL A 154 -15.12 -1.73 5.51
N MET A 155 -14.36 -1.19 6.47
CA MET A 155 -14.38 -1.63 7.87
C MET A 155 -15.51 -0.91 8.59
N LYS A 156 -16.68 -1.55 8.72
CA LYS A 156 -17.92 -0.86 9.12
C LYS A 156 -17.88 -0.23 10.52
N LYS A 157 -17.16 -0.83 11.47
CA LYS A 157 -17.11 -0.31 12.86
C LYS A 157 -16.24 0.94 12.97
N MET A 158 -15.18 1.02 12.15
CA MET A 158 -14.21 2.12 12.17
C MET A 158 -14.49 3.16 11.09
N ASN A 159 -15.36 2.85 10.12
CA ASN A 159 -15.57 3.64 8.91
C ASN A 159 -14.26 3.88 8.11
N ASN A 160 -13.33 2.92 8.14
CA ASN A 160 -12.13 2.95 7.30
C ASN A 160 -12.45 2.36 5.92
N LYS A 161 -11.93 2.97 4.85
CA LYS A 161 -12.32 2.64 3.48
C LYS A 161 -11.15 2.52 2.53
N ILE A 162 -11.09 1.43 1.77
CA ILE A 162 -10.29 1.35 0.54
C ILE A 162 -11.18 1.79 -0.62
N ARG A 163 -10.68 2.69 -1.46
CA ARG A 163 -11.39 3.23 -2.63
C ARG A 163 -10.61 2.94 -3.90
N ALA A 164 -11.28 2.38 -4.90
CA ALA A 164 -10.75 2.21 -6.25
C ALA A 164 -11.13 3.42 -7.10
N ILE A 165 -10.16 4.28 -7.39
CA ILE A 165 -10.38 5.49 -8.19
C ILE A 165 -9.31 5.53 -9.29
N SER A 166 -9.72 5.55 -10.56
CA SER A 166 -8.76 5.69 -11.66
C SER A 166 -8.29 7.12 -11.82
N HIS A 167 -7.10 7.31 -12.37
CA HIS A 167 -6.54 8.64 -12.64
C HIS A 167 -7.42 9.48 -13.58
N GLU A 168 -7.95 8.88 -14.65
CA GLU A 168 -8.87 9.55 -15.58
C GLU A 168 -10.10 10.14 -14.88
N ALA A 169 -10.76 9.35 -14.03
CA ALA A 169 -12.00 9.74 -13.36
C ALA A 169 -11.79 10.47 -12.02
N GLY A 170 -10.61 10.35 -11.42
CA GLY A 170 -10.35 10.79 -10.06
C GLY A 170 -10.26 12.30 -9.90
N GLN A 171 -10.88 12.79 -8.83
CA GLN A 171 -10.60 14.06 -8.17
C GLN A 171 -10.18 13.74 -6.74
N TYR A 172 -8.96 14.11 -6.35
CA TYR A 172 -8.35 13.67 -5.09
C TYR A 172 -8.35 14.75 -4.00
N ASP A 173 -8.74 15.99 -4.32
CA ASP A 173 -8.63 17.16 -3.45
C ASP A 173 -9.37 17.04 -2.11
N SER A 174 -10.43 16.21 -2.06
CA SER A 174 -11.26 16.02 -0.87
C SER A 174 -10.83 14.84 0.01
N PHE A 175 -9.72 14.17 -0.28
CA PHE A 175 -9.32 12.94 0.41
C PHE A 175 -8.01 13.08 1.18
N HIS A 176 -7.98 12.43 2.35
CA HIS A 176 -6.81 12.35 3.23
C HIS A 176 -6.34 10.90 3.33
N PHE A 177 -5.65 10.43 2.28
CA PHE A 177 -5.29 9.02 2.19
C PHE A 177 -4.19 8.62 3.17
N THR A 178 -4.44 7.64 4.04
CA THR A 178 -3.39 7.04 4.89
C THR A 178 -2.41 6.25 4.04
N THR A 179 -2.89 5.49 3.07
CA THR A 179 -2.02 4.85 2.07
C THR A 179 -2.66 4.95 0.71
N ALA A 180 -1.86 5.37 -0.26
CA ALA A 180 -2.21 5.40 -1.66
C ALA A 180 -1.24 4.50 -2.44
N ILE A 181 -1.78 3.68 -3.32
CA ILE A 181 -1.01 2.89 -4.28
C ILE A 181 -1.41 3.26 -5.71
N PHE A 182 -0.42 3.41 -6.58
CA PHE A 182 -0.62 3.73 -7.98
C PHE A 182 0.21 2.80 -8.87
N ASP A 183 -0.45 2.03 -9.72
CA ASP A 183 0.20 1.17 -10.72
C ASP A 183 0.22 1.83 -12.11
N GLU A 184 1.26 1.55 -12.88
CA GLU A 184 1.54 2.13 -14.21
C GLU A 184 1.61 3.68 -14.22
N ILE A 185 2.22 4.28 -13.19
CA ILE A 185 2.40 5.75 -13.10
C ILE A 185 3.21 6.33 -14.28
N GLY A 186 4.08 5.52 -14.89
CA GLY A 186 4.95 5.94 -15.99
C GLY A 186 4.16 6.33 -17.26
N GLU A 187 2.93 5.85 -17.40
CA GLU A 187 2.05 6.19 -18.53
C GLU A 187 1.26 7.48 -18.30
N VAL A 188 1.37 8.10 -17.11
CA VAL A 188 0.67 9.34 -16.77
C VAL A 188 1.50 10.56 -17.18
N THR A 189 1.00 11.30 -18.17
CA THR A 189 1.64 12.52 -18.68
C THR A 189 1.32 13.76 -17.83
N ASN A 190 0.09 13.88 -17.30
CA ASN A 190 -0.31 14.99 -16.43
C ASN A 190 -0.24 14.60 -14.93
N ARG A 191 0.67 15.22 -14.19
CA ARG A 191 0.89 14.95 -12.76
C ARG A 191 0.13 15.85 -11.79
N GLU A 192 -0.69 16.77 -12.27
CA GLU A 192 -1.45 17.70 -11.43
C GLU A 192 -2.33 16.96 -10.43
N LYS A 193 -3.13 15.98 -10.90
CA LYS A 193 -3.98 15.16 -10.01
C LYS A 193 -3.15 14.37 -8.99
N ILE A 194 -1.98 13.88 -9.40
CA ILE A 194 -1.09 13.11 -8.50
C ILE A 194 -0.56 14.00 -7.37
N SER A 195 -0.27 15.28 -7.66
CA SER A 195 0.16 16.23 -6.63
C SER A 195 -0.90 16.44 -5.53
N LYS A 196 -2.19 16.30 -5.88
CA LYS A 196 -3.32 16.42 -4.93
C LYS A 196 -3.34 15.30 -3.89
N ILE A 197 -2.89 14.10 -4.26
CA ILE A 197 -2.72 12.98 -3.32
C ILE A 197 -1.66 13.36 -2.28
N VAL A 198 -0.51 13.87 -2.73
CA VAL A 198 0.59 14.25 -1.83
C VAL A 198 0.20 15.42 -0.94
N SER A 199 -0.47 16.45 -1.47
CA SER A 199 -0.92 17.59 -0.67
C SER A 199 -1.97 17.19 0.38
N GLY A 200 -2.89 16.28 0.03
CA GLY A 200 -3.89 15.75 0.96
C GLY A 200 -3.29 14.92 2.10
N GLN A 201 -2.08 14.39 1.91
CA GLN A 201 -1.36 13.56 2.89
C GLN A 201 -0.52 14.34 3.92
N VAL A 202 -0.28 15.64 3.72
CA VAL A 202 0.67 16.42 4.54
C VAL A 202 0.40 16.32 6.04
N LEU A 203 -0.87 16.37 6.45
CA LEU A 203 -1.28 16.31 7.86
C LEU A 203 -1.66 14.90 8.34
N VAL A 204 -1.60 13.91 7.45
CA VAL A 204 -1.96 12.52 7.77
C VAL A 204 -0.76 11.83 8.41
N LYS A 205 -0.90 11.42 9.67
CA LYS A 205 0.14 10.64 10.35
C LYS A 205 0.34 9.31 9.64
N ASN A 206 1.59 8.83 9.58
CA ASN A 206 1.94 7.56 8.97
C ASN A 206 1.55 7.40 7.48
N HIS A 207 1.34 8.52 6.76
CA HIS A 207 0.95 8.46 5.36
C HIS A 207 2.00 7.81 4.46
N GLN A 208 1.54 7.18 3.40
CA GLN A 208 2.42 6.68 2.35
C GLN A 208 1.75 6.74 0.98
N PHE A 209 2.52 7.10 -0.04
CA PHE A 209 2.14 7.02 -1.44
C PHE A 209 3.19 6.23 -2.20
N VAL A 210 2.79 5.07 -2.71
CA VAL A 210 3.66 4.16 -3.47
C VAL A 210 3.22 4.16 -4.93
N GLN A 211 4.13 4.58 -5.80
CA GLN A 211 3.94 4.64 -7.24
C GLN A 211 4.86 3.60 -7.88
N ILE A 212 4.30 2.73 -8.71
CA ILE A 212 5.06 1.77 -9.49
C ILE A 212 4.86 2.03 -10.99
N SER A 213 5.95 1.96 -11.74
CA SER A 213 5.97 2.03 -13.20
C SER A 213 6.67 0.81 -13.80
N THR A 214 6.26 0.46 -15.00
CA THR A 214 7.13 -0.28 -15.91
C THR A 214 8.21 0.63 -16.47
N SER A 215 9.49 0.25 -16.33
CA SER A 215 10.58 0.93 -17.05
C SER A 215 10.44 0.65 -18.55
N TYR A 216 10.08 1.69 -19.33
CA TYR A 216 10.04 1.66 -20.79
C TYR A 216 11.40 2.12 -21.37
N PRO A 217 11.68 1.94 -22.68
CA PRO A 217 12.91 2.44 -23.31
C PRO A 217 13.07 3.96 -23.28
N ASP A 218 11.99 4.70 -22.98
CA ASP A 218 11.99 6.14 -22.84
C ASP A 218 12.61 6.55 -21.48
N PRO A 219 13.74 7.26 -21.44
CA PRO A 219 14.39 7.68 -20.20
C PRO A 219 13.65 8.81 -19.46
N SER A 220 12.58 9.37 -20.04
CA SER A 220 11.79 10.45 -19.41
C SER A 220 10.73 9.94 -18.42
N VAL A 221 10.43 8.64 -18.43
CA VAL A 221 9.53 8.02 -17.46
C VAL A 221 10.33 7.45 -16.28
N PRO A 222 9.85 7.65 -15.03
CA PRO A 222 10.58 7.27 -13.83
C PRO A 222 10.76 5.76 -13.66
#